data_AF-A0ABD7JUN0-F1
#
_entry.id   AF-A0ABD7JUN0-F1
#
_cell.length_a   1.000
_cell.length_b   1.000
_cell.length_c   1.000
_cell.angle_alpha   90.00
_cell.angle_beta   90.00
_cell.angle_gamma   90.00
#
_symmetry.space_group_name_H-M   'P 1'
#
loop_
_entity.id
_entity.type
_entity.pdbx_description
1 polymer ?
#
loop_
_entity_poly.entity_id
_entity_poly.type
_entity_poly.pdbx_seq_one_letter_code
_entity_poly.pdbx_strand_id
1 'polypeptide(L)'
;MHRRLYGVEEARPIIEGLRNTSALLQARARRVILMAPPLIERTVETPASLRLLAYRWYGDHTRASELLRLNPGLRTPYNIEAGEVLRAYVD
;
A
#
# COMPACT_ATOMS: atom_id res chain seq x y z
N MET A 1 20.18 43.78 30.06
CA MET A 1 18.86 43.29 29.58
C MET A 1 18.96 41.79 29.26
N HIS A 2 18.71 40.91 30.23
CA HIS A 2 18.57 39.46 30.00
C HIS A 2 17.08 39.15 29.86
N ARG A 3 16.60 39.02 28.63
CA ARG A 3 15.20 38.69 28.34
C ARG A 3 14.89 37.31 28.93
N ARG A 4 13.82 37.19 29.73
CA ARG A 4 13.35 35.93 30.37
C ARG A 4 13.11 34.85 29.31
N LEU A 5 14.14 34.06 29.01
CA LEU A 5 14.06 32.86 28.16
C LEU A 5 14.01 31.58 29.00
N TYR A 6 14.08 31.67 30.33
CA TYR A 6 14.09 30.55 31.26
C TYR A 6 13.01 29.49 30.98
N GLY A 7 11.75 29.91 30.74
CA GLY A 7 10.68 28.96 30.43
C GLY A 7 10.83 28.26 29.06
N VAL A 8 11.54 28.87 28.11
CA VAL A 8 11.86 28.27 26.81
C VAL A 8 13.02 27.28 26.93
N GLU A 9 14.02 27.59 27.76
CA GLU A 9 15.14 26.69 28.05
C GLU A 9 14.66 25.45 28.82
N GLU A 10 13.75 25.62 29.77
CA GLU A 10 13.13 24.51 30.52
C GLU A 10 12.22 23.64 29.64
N ALA A 11 11.48 24.26 28.72
CA ALA A 11 10.64 23.53 27.75
C ALA A 11 11.44 22.92 26.58
N ARG A 12 12.71 23.31 26.40
CA ARG A 12 13.57 22.87 25.29
C ARG A 12 13.66 21.35 25.12
N PRO A 13 13.95 20.54 26.16
CA PRO A 13 14.03 19.10 26.02
C PRO A 13 12.71 18.46 25.55
N ILE A 14 11.57 19.02 25.97
CA ILE A 14 10.24 18.54 25.56
C ILE A 14 10.02 18.87 24.08
N ILE A 15 10.33 20.10 23.67
CA ILE A 15 10.20 20.54 22.27
C ILE A 15 11.09 19.70 21.35
N GLU A 16 12.32 19.41 21.75
CA GLU A 16 13.25 18.58 20.99
C GLU A 16 12.79 17.13 20.93
N GLY A 17 12.29 16.56 22.03
CA GLY A 17 11.70 15.23 22.06
C GLY A 17 10.51 15.09 21.09
N LEU A 18 9.58 16.04 21.13
CA LEU A 18 8.42 16.04 20.22
C LEU A 18 8.82 16.22 18.75
N ARG A 19 9.78 17.11 18.47
CA ARG A 19 10.32 17.32 17.11
C ARG A 19 10.94 16.04 16.57
N ASN A 20 11.77 15.37 17.37
CA ASN A 20 12.46 14.15 16.96
C ASN A 20 11.48 13.01 16.67
N THR A 21 10.52 12.79 17.56
CA THR A 21 9.47 11.77 17.36
C THR A 21 8.62 12.07 16.13
N SER A 22 8.24 13.34 15.92
CA SER A 22 7.48 13.77 14.75
C SER A 22 8.28 13.54 13.45
N ALA A 23 9.58 13.83 13.46
CA ALA A 23 10.45 13.59 12.31
C ALA A 23 10.55 12.11 11.96
N LEU A 24 10.69 11.24 12.97
CA LEU A 24 10.70 9.78 12.79
C LEU A 24 9.37 9.27 12.24
N LEU A 25 8.24 9.74 12.79
CA LEU A 25 6.91 9.39 12.32
C LEU A 25 6.72 9.81 10.85
N GLN A 26 7.07 11.05 10.50
CA GLN A 26 6.97 11.53 9.12
C GLN A 26 7.86 10.74 8.16
N ALA A 27 9.08 10.38 8.56
CA ALA A 27 9.97 9.56 7.74
C ALA A 27 9.41 8.14 7.53
N ARG A 28 8.69 7.59 8.51
CA ARG A 28 8.05 6.28 8.40
C ARG A 28 6.76 6.35 7.57
N ALA A 29 5.94 7.39 7.75
CA ALA A 29 4.77 7.65 6.93
C ALA A 29 5.12 7.84 5.46
N ARG A 30 6.19 8.60 5.14
CA ARG A 30 6.69 8.72 3.76
C ARG A 30 7.06 7.38 3.15
N ARG A 31 7.68 6.48 3.93
CA ARG A 31 8.00 5.12 3.45
C ARG A 31 6.74 4.33 3.14
N VAL A 32 5.68 4.44 3.93
CA VAL A 32 4.40 3.77 3.67
C VAL A 32 3.72 4.35 2.43
N ILE A 33 3.69 5.67 2.28
CA ILE A 33 3.11 6.36 1.10
C ILE A 33 3.83 5.94 -0.19
N LEU A 34 5.15 5.76 -0.12
CA LEU A 34 5.99 5.39 -1.27
C LEU A 34 6.08 3.87 -1.50
N MET A 35 5.54 3.05 -0.60
CA MET A 35 5.47 1.61 -0.85
C MET A 35 4.38 1.37 -1.89
N ALA A 36 4.75 0.70 -2.98
CA ALA A 36 3.76 0.10 -3.87
C ALA A 36 2.85 -0.82 -3.03
N PRO A 37 1.56 -0.97 -3.41
CA PRO A 37 0.69 -1.92 -2.76
C PRO A 37 1.37 -3.28 -2.66
N PRO A 38 1.24 -4.01 -1.53
CA PRO A 38 1.90 -5.30 -1.40
C PRO A 38 1.32 -6.26 -2.45
N LEU A 39 2.22 -6.93 -3.18
CA LEU A 39 1.85 -7.97 -4.14
C LEU A 39 1.62 -9.27 -3.37
N ILE A 40 0.42 -9.83 -3.49
CA ILE A 40 0.03 -11.09 -2.86
C ILE A 40 -0.37 -12.12 -3.90
N GLU A 41 -0.42 -13.38 -3.47
CA GLU A 41 -0.98 -14.47 -4.23
C GLU A 41 -2.43 -14.71 -3.76
N ARG A 42 -3.38 -14.65 -4.69
CA ARG A 42 -4.80 -14.90 -4.45
C ARG A 42 -5.26 -16.11 -5.24
N THR A 43 -5.92 -17.04 -4.56
CA THR A 43 -6.59 -18.18 -5.19
C THR A 43 -7.93 -17.75 -5.78
N VAL A 44 -8.20 -18.16 -7.00
CA VAL A 44 -9.48 -17.93 -7.66
C VAL A 44 -10.53 -18.88 -7.09
N GLU A 45 -11.58 -18.33 -6.50
CA GLU A 45 -12.62 -19.13 -5.83
C GLU A 45 -13.65 -19.71 -6.81
N THR A 46 -13.97 -18.95 -7.86
CA THR A 46 -14.96 -19.33 -8.87
C THR A 46 -14.43 -19.04 -10.26
N PRO A 47 -14.70 -19.92 -11.25
CA PRO A 47 -14.22 -19.69 -12.61
C PRO A 47 -14.72 -18.36 -13.14
N ALA A 48 -13.82 -17.55 -13.69
CA ALA A 48 -14.12 -16.19 -14.09
C ALA A 48 -13.15 -15.66 -15.15
N SER A 49 -13.60 -14.67 -15.90
CA SER A 49 -12.69 -13.86 -16.70
C SER A 49 -11.84 -12.96 -15.79
N LEU A 50 -10.63 -12.62 -16.23
CA LEU A 50 -9.74 -11.71 -15.52
C LEU A 50 -10.39 -10.36 -15.23
N ARG A 51 -11.31 -9.92 -16.10
CA ARG A 51 -12.07 -8.68 -15.94
C ARG A 51 -13.10 -8.75 -14.83
N LEU A 52 -13.77 -9.90 -14.68
CA LEU A 52 -14.66 -10.15 -13.55
C LEU A 52 -13.88 -10.28 -12.24
N LEU A 53 -12.70 -10.93 -12.27
CA LEU A 53 -11.81 -10.99 -11.10
C LEU A 53 -11.34 -9.59 -10.67
N ALA A 54 -10.95 -8.74 -11.62
CA ALA A 54 -10.56 -7.36 -11.31
C ALA A 54 -11.69 -6.58 -10.62
N TYR A 55 -12.92 -6.67 -11.14
CA TYR A 55 -14.07 -6.06 -10.48
C TYR A 55 -14.34 -6.63 -9.07
N ARG A 56 -14.23 -7.95 -8.89
CA ARG A 56 -14.47 -8.58 -7.58
C ARG A 56 -13.39 -8.23 -6.55
N TRP A 57 -12.14 -8.12 -6.97
CA TRP A 57 -11.01 -7.88 -6.06
C TRP A 57 -10.77 -6.41 -5.76
N TYR A 58 -11.02 -5.53 -6.72
CA TYR A 58 -10.68 -4.11 -6.63
C TYR A 58 -11.89 -3.17 -6.77
N GLY A 59 -13.08 -3.69 -7.11
CA GLY A 59 -14.23 -2.87 -7.49
C GLY A 59 -14.10 -2.20 -8.87
N ASP A 60 -12.97 -2.38 -9.56
CA ASP A 60 -12.68 -1.75 -10.85
C ASP A 60 -12.24 -2.80 -11.89
N HIS A 61 -13.05 -2.95 -12.94
CA HIS A 61 -12.79 -3.88 -14.03
C HIS A 61 -11.60 -3.47 -14.92
N THR A 62 -11.15 -2.20 -14.90
CA THR A 62 -10.07 -1.70 -15.78
C THR A 62 -8.71 -2.22 -15.34
N ARG A 63 -8.58 -2.60 -14.05
CA ARG A 63 -7.40 -3.25 -13.46
C ARG A 63 -7.17 -4.67 -13.98
N ALA A 64 -8.03 -5.21 -14.84
CA ALA A 64 -7.76 -6.47 -15.53
C ALA A 64 -6.46 -6.43 -16.33
N SER A 65 -6.16 -5.29 -16.98
CA SER A 65 -4.90 -5.10 -17.70
C SER A 65 -3.68 -5.20 -16.77
N GLU A 66 -3.79 -4.71 -15.54
CA GLU A 66 -2.76 -4.83 -14.53
C GLU A 66 -2.61 -6.28 -14.05
N LEU A 67 -3.71 -6.98 -13.75
CA LEU A 67 -3.66 -8.40 -13.41
C LEU A 67 -2.95 -9.22 -14.50
N LEU A 68 -3.15 -8.88 -15.78
CA LEU A 68 -2.48 -9.54 -16.89
C LEU A 68 -0.97 -9.25 -16.89
N ARG A 69 -0.57 -8.00 -16.64
CA ARG A 69 0.87 -7.65 -16.51
C ARG A 69 1.54 -8.36 -15.34
N LEU A 70 0.83 -8.54 -14.22
CA LEU A 70 1.35 -9.24 -13.03
C LEU A 70 1.46 -10.77 -13.24
N ASN A 71 0.68 -11.32 -14.18
CA ASN A 71 0.61 -12.76 -14.47
C ASN A 71 0.92 -13.04 -15.95
N PRO A 72 2.15 -12.75 -16.45
CA PRO A 72 2.47 -12.86 -17.88
C PRO A 72 2.45 -14.29 -18.42
N GLY A 73 2.53 -15.30 -17.55
CA GLY A 73 2.42 -16.71 -17.92
C GLY A 73 0.98 -17.18 -18.16
N LEU A 74 -0.01 -16.33 -17.90
CA LEU A 74 -1.41 -16.67 -18.00
C LEU A 74 -1.84 -16.78 -19.46
N ARG A 75 -2.15 -18.00 -19.91
CA ARG A 75 -2.47 -18.28 -21.32
C ARG A 75 -3.88 -17.84 -21.71
N THR A 76 -4.82 -17.89 -20.76
CA THR A 76 -6.26 -17.74 -21.05
C THR A 76 -6.92 -16.72 -20.12
N PRO A 77 -6.90 -15.41 -20.46
CA PRO A 77 -7.43 -14.36 -19.59
C PRO A 77 -8.97 -14.34 -19.48
N TYR A 78 -9.66 -15.17 -20.26
CA TYR A 78 -11.13 -15.18 -20.33
C TYR A 78 -11.76 -16.31 -19.50
N ASN A 79 -11.00 -17.35 -19.16
CA ASN A 79 -11.49 -18.52 -18.43
C ASN A 79 -10.42 -18.99 -17.43
N ILE A 80 -10.32 -18.26 -16.33
CA ILE A 80 -9.46 -18.58 -15.20
C ILE A 80 -10.22 -19.61 -14.36
N GLU A 81 -9.61 -20.76 -14.11
CA GLU A 81 -10.26 -21.83 -13.36
C GLU A 81 -10.22 -21.59 -11.85
N ALA A 82 -11.19 -22.17 -11.13
CA ALA A 82 -11.12 -22.17 -9.67
C ALA A 82 -9.90 -22.96 -9.19
N GLY A 83 -9.23 -22.45 -8.15
CA GLY A 83 -7.98 -22.99 -7.63
C GLY A 83 -6.72 -22.42 -8.27
N GLU A 84 -6.82 -21.69 -9.39
CA GLU A 84 -5.67 -21.00 -9.97
C GLU A 84 -5.18 -19.87 -9.05
N VAL A 85 -3.87 -19.72 -8.92
CA VAL A 85 -3.26 -18.72 -8.03
C VAL A 85 -2.71 -17.58 -8.89
N LEU A 86 -3.25 -16.39 -8.68
CA LEU A 86 -2.83 -15.17 -9.39
C LEU A 86 -2.13 -14.20 -8.47
N ARG A 87 -1.14 -13.50 -9.01
CA ARG A 87 -0.52 -12.35 -8.38
C ARG A 87 -1.41 -11.12 -8.53
N ALA A 88 -1.73 -10.49 -7.41
CA ALA A 88 -2.64 -9.36 -7.33
C ALA A 88 -2.12 -8.39 -6.25
N TYR A 89 -2.36 -7.09 -6.44
CA TYR A 89 -2.09 -6.12 -5.39
C TYR A 89 -3.16 -6.20 -4.29
N VAL A 90 -2.81 -5.78 -3.08
CA VAL A 90 -3.80 -5.52 -2.02
C VAL A 90 -4.18 -4.04 -2.07
N ASP A 91 -5.47 -3.76 -2.27
CA ASP A 91 -6.05 -2.45 -1.96
C ASP A 91 -6.54 -2.42 -0.50
#